data_AF-A0A8B6CE60-F1
#
_entry.id   AF-A0A8B6CE60-F1
#
_cell.length_a   1.000
_cell.length_b   1.000
_cell.length_c   1.000
_cell.angle_alpha   90.00
_cell.angle_beta   90.00
_cell.angle_gamma   90.00
#
_symmetry.space_group_name_H-M   'P 1'
#
loop_
_entity.id
_entity.type
_entity.pdbx_description
1 polymer ?
#
loop_
_entity_poly.entity_id
_entity_poly.type
_entity_poly.pdbx_seq_one_letter_code
_entity_poly.pdbx_strand_id
1 'polypeptide(L)'
;MADSVVCRDKRGRFSKTLQETSEPAVAENIEIDHNYGVGHLCIAGATGCAVCCPGIDKLLGSTKINTSTSWHSGRRLVEWGTLLDHLKFCSRCYNGPLILSHETIKGEMKCGLGGYLYIQCTSCQELNRVPYGSTHKENPSSKGMPSFCVNTKLGAGQFNFCNNSETNIKSLKSSLFKDSHDRFFRRSTEVNNVLTTLNLPSISHKNLKVMERRAGDMIEDFANMSMERRGREAFAAEMRDSNLVEDYILNQGLIAILFTGHEELSENTCSYPEMIDVIAVSQSETRDANLVIDSGEFVIPNSNTQTNTDGNSVEILDRNPFGMTVCADHGWQKRGFDSLTGHTFLMTKRKYGNKVCKTVVKHRTCATCKWWRRNRPGRKPKPHRCVWNHRGSARLMESQAGLEAVREMMEQGTPIKTIEGDGDNTLMARIRSELGVNIKKKLDKNHSVKNIVKKLYDLQKNQKDLKLTNHVVKHLSKTIKYIFAKNQGQPEALQRNLAAFIPHQFGDHSKCEARFCGYKRKPGVKYLHRSLPYKAPLKNPALCEKLVSLFEPIVGNATVYSDLGSSQACEAAHRAATLRAPKHLHYGESESLDYRLKATAACINEGRSYLSEVNDS
;
A
#
# COMPACT_ATOMS: atom_id res chain seq x y z
N MET A 1 -6.29 -8.65 -67.74
CA MET A 1 -5.90 -9.80 -66.92
C MET A 1 -4.40 -9.97 -67.05
N ALA A 2 -3.66 -9.61 -66.01
CA ALA A 2 -2.25 -9.94 -65.84
C ALA A 2 -2.05 -10.09 -64.33
N ASP A 3 -1.85 -11.31 -63.88
CA ASP A 3 -1.75 -11.69 -62.47
C ASP A 3 -0.48 -11.11 -61.85
N SER A 4 -0.65 -10.22 -60.87
CA SER A 4 0.47 -9.76 -60.05
C SER A 4 0.78 -10.80 -58.98
N VAL A 5 1.86 -11.54 -59.16
CA VAL A 5 2.37 -12.49 -58.16
C VAL A 5 2.91 -11.70 -56.96
N VAL A 6 2.17 -11.73 -55.87
CA VAL A 6 2.58 -11.18 -54.58
C VAL A 6 3.60 -12.14 -53.93
N CYS A 7 4.89 -11.80 -53.97
CA CYS A 7 5.89 -12.49 -53.15
C CYS A 7 6.07 -11.82 -51.78
N ARG A 8 6.04 -12.63 -50.73
CA ARG A 8 6.31 -12.24 -49.33
C ARG A 8 7.76 -12.54 -48.97
N ASP A 9 8.38 -11.71 -48.14
CA ASP A 9 9.65 -12.07 -47.52
C ASP A 9 9.47 -13.22 -46.50
N LYS A 10 10.58 -13.82 -46.02
CA LYS A 10 10.57 -14.92 -45.03
C LYS A 10 9.94 -14.54 -43.67
N ARG A 11 9.44 -13.30 -43.51
CA ARG A 11 8.77 -12.77 -42.32
C ARG A 11 7.38 -12.20 -42.62
N GLY A 12 6.85 -12.38 -43.83
CA GLY A 12 5.47 -12.07 -44.20
C GLY A 12 5.13 -10.59 -44.44
N ARG A 13 6.09 -9.71 -44.77
CA ARG A 13 5.81 -8.28 -45.07
C ARG A 13 5.83 -7.97 -46.57
N PHE A 14 5.03 -6.99 -46.99
CA PHE A 14 4.93 -6.52 -48.37
C PHE A 14 6.00 -5.45 -48.65
N SER A 15 6.74 -5.57 -49.75
CA SER A 15 7.70 -4.57 -50.25
C SER A 15 7.13 -3.90 -51.50
N LYS A 16 7.20 -2.57 -51.59
CA LYS A 16 6.97 -1.82 -52.84
C LYS A 16 8.33 -1.46 -53.43
N THR A 17 8.58 -1.88 -54.67
CA THR A 17 9.74 -1.46 -55.45
C THR A 17 9.51 -0.04 -55.98
N LEU A 18 10.42 0.89 -55.71
CA LEU A 18 10.45 2.22 -56.33
C LEU A 18 11.09 2.08 -57.71
N GLN A 19 10.45 2.66 -58.72
CA GLN A 19 10.92 2.72 -60.10
C GLN A 19 11.78 4.00 -60.25
N GLU A 20 13.07 3.85 -60.54
CA GLU A 20 13.96 4.96 -60.89
C GLU A 20 13.79 5.29 -62.39
N THR A 21 13.58 6.56 -62.70
CA THR A 21 13.68 7.09 -64.07
C THR A 21 14.82 8.11 -64.11
N SER A 22 15.88 7.80 -64.85
CA SER A 22 17.03 8.66 -65.11
C SER A 22 16.89 9.37 -66.46
N GLU A 23 17.08 10.68 -66.51
CA GLU A 23 17.37 11.43 -67.75
C GLU A 23 18.83 11.95 -67.72
N PRO A 24 19.52 12.05 -68.87
CA PRO A 24 20.94 12.38 -68.93
C PRO A 24 21.16 13.89 -69.02
N ALA A 25 22.03 14.45 -68.17
CA ALA A 25 22.50 15.83 -68.30
C ALA A 25 23.92 15.86 -68.88
N VAL A 26 24.07 16.69 -69.91
CA VAL A 26 25.29 16.95 -70.70
C VAL A 26 26.36 17.61 -69.82
N ALA A 27 27.60 17.16 -69.95
CA ALA A 27 28.76 17.71 -69.28
C ALA A 27 29.34 18.90 -70.08
N GLU A 28 29.26 20.10 -69.52
CA GLU A 28 30.15 21.20 -69.87
C GLU A 28 31.05 21.49 -68.66
N ASN A 29 32.35 21.21 -68.83
CA ASN A 29 33.39 21.59 -67.88
C ASN A 29 33.63 23.10 -67.99
N ILE A 30 33.20 23.84 -66.97
CA ILE A 30 33.70 25.19 -66.69
C ILE A 30 34.38 25.10 -65.33
N GLU A 31 35.71 25.13 -65.31
CA GLU A 31 36.46 25.41 -64.10
C GLU A 31 36.24 26.89 -63.73
N ILE A 32 35.46 27.12 -62.68
CA ILE A 32 35.41 28.41 -61.98
C ILE A 32 36.05 28.17 -60.62
N ASP A 33 37.33 28.53 -60.51
CA ASP A 33 38.04 28.60 -59.25
C ASP A 33 37.65 29.90 -58.54
N HIS A 34 36.74 29.81 -57.56
CA HIS A 34 36.44 30.90 -56.63
C HIS A 34 36.59 30.44 -55.18
N ASN A 35 37.74 30.87 -54.64
CA ASN A 35 38.27 30.78 -53.29
C ASN A 35 37.37 31.46 -52.23
N TYR A 36 36.13 30.96 -52.05
CA TYR A 36 35.22 31.26 -50.94
C TYR A 36 34.50 29.98 -50.47
N GLY A 37 35.22 29.04 -49.85
CA GLY A 37 34.58 28.01 -49.02
C GLY A 37 34.15 28.67 -47.69
N VAL A 38 32.93 28.56 -47.17
CA VAL A 38 31.96 27.47 -47.20
C VAL A 38 30.56 28.06 -46.99
N GLY A 39 29.84 28.33 -48.07
CA GLY A 39 28.40 28.57 -48.05
C GLY A 39 27.73 27.54 -48.93
N HIS A 40 27.24 26.41 -48.37
CA HIS A 40 26.44 25.49 -49.18
C HIS A 40 25.01 26.04 -49.29
N LEU A 41 24.45 26.04 -50.50
CA LEU A 41 23.04 26.35 -50.71
C LEU A 41 22.19 25.18 -50.18
N CYS A 42 21.57 25.37 -49.03
CA CYS A 42 20.71 24.37 -48.41
C CYS A 42 19.30 24.51 -49.05
N ILE A 43 18.98 23.63 -50.02
CA ILE A 43 17.69 23.59 -50.74
C ILE A 43 16.54 23.10 -49.82
N ALA A 44 16.87 22.59 -48.63
CA ALA A 44 15.95 21.93 -47.71
C ALA A 44 15.09 22.88 -46.82
N GLY A 45 15.10 24.19 -47.05
CA GLY A 45 14.34 25.15 -46.23
C GLY A 45 14.65 25.09 -44.73
N ALA A 46 13.68 25.43 -43.88
CA ALA A 46 13.83 25.58 -42.41
C ALA A 46 14.31 24.32 -41.65
N THR A 47 14.29 23.14 -42.28
CA THR A 47 14.67 21.87 -41.65
C THR A 47 16.19 21.60 -41.65
N GLY A 48 16.98 22.33 -42.46
CA GLY A 48 18.44 22.18 -42.54
C GLY A 48 18.91 20.92 -43.28
N CYS A 49 20.22 20.79 -43.49
CA CYS A 49 20.87 19.67 -44.16
C CYS A 49 22.17 19.27 -43.44
N ALA A 50 22.71 18.07 -43.68
CA ALA A 50 23.80 17.48 -42.87
C ALA A 50 25.08 18.30 -42.82
N VAL A 51 25.34 19.10 -43.85
CA VAL A 51 26.48 20.03 -43.92
C VAL A 51 26.27 21.23 -42.99
N CYS A 52 25.02 21.67 -42.87
CA CYS A 52 24.56 22.82 -42.07
C CYS A 52 24.37 22.45 -40.59
N CYS A 53 23.89 21.24 -40.34
CA CYS A 53 23.55 20.68 -39.03
C CYS A 53 24.02 19.23 -38.98
N PRO A 54 25.27 18.98 -38.57
CA PRO A 54 25.80 17.63 -38.42
C PRO A 54 24.89 16.76 -37.54
N GLY A 55 24.37 15.66 -38.11
CA GLY A 55 23.47 14.74 -37.43
C GLY A 55 21.97 14.93 -37.73
N ILE A 56 21.58 15.92 -38.53
CA ILE A 56 20.17 16.14 -38.93
C ILE A 56 19.56 14.95 -39.68
N ASP A 57 20.33 14.23 -40.49
CA ASP A 57 19.85 13.05 -41.22
C ASP A 57 19.37 11.94 -40.29
N LYS A 58 20.02 11.80 -39.12
CA LYS A 58 19.59 10.85 -38.08
C LYS A 58 18.26 11.27 -37.45
N LEU A 59 17.97 12.57 -37.39
CA LEU A 59 16.67 13.07 -36.95
C LEU A 59 15.60 12.84 -38.01
N LEU A 60 15.87 13.19 -39.27
CA LEU A 60 14.95 13.06 -40.39
C LEU A 60 14.58 11.59 -40.66
N GLY A 61 15.52 10.66 -40.47
CA GLY A 61 15.28 9.22 -40.58
C GLY A 61 14.53 8.60 -39.39
N SER A 62 14.28 9.35 -38.31
CA SER A 62 13.66 8.83 -37.09
C SER A 62 12.16 9.04 -37.06
N THR A 63 11.39 7.96 -36.97
CA THR A 63 9.92 8.01 -36.81
C THR A 63 9.46 8.51 -35.43
N LYS A 64 10.38 8.61 -34.46
CA LYS A 64 10.08 9.04 -33.08
C LYS A 64 10.31 10.52 -32.83
N ILE A 65 11.07 11.17 -33.71
CA ILE A 65 11.47 12.56 -33.58
C ILE A 65 10.65 13.36 -34.56
N ASN A 66 9.97 14.36 -34.03
CA ASN A 66 9.21 15.27 -34.84
C ASN A 66 10.11 16.43 -35.26
N THR A 67 10.52 16.42 -36.51
CA THR A 67 11.35 17.46 -37.15
C THR A 67 10.52 18.50 -37.90
N SER A 68 9.21 18.31 -38.01
CA SER A 68 8.31 19.32 -38.57
C SER A 68 8.14 20.50 -37.59
N THR A 69 7.68 21.65 -38.11
CA THR A 69 7.30 22.84 -37.34
C THR A 69 6.19 22.59 -36.29
N SER A 70 5.67 21.37 -36.15
CA SER A 70 4.66 21.07 -35.13
C SER A 70 5.18 21.12 -33.68
N TRP A 71 6.48 21.22 -33.43
CA TRP A 71 7.02 21.48 -32.09
C TRP A 71 6.64 22.86 -31.54
N HIS A 72 6.32 23.84 -32.42
CA HIS A 72 5.81 25.16 -32.01
C HIS A 72 4.37 25.10 -31.46
N SER A 73 3.71 23.93 -31.52
CA SER A 73 2.29 23.79 -31.21
C SER A 73 2.01 22.93 -29.95
N GLY A 74 0.95 23.32 -29.24
CA GLY A 74 0.47 22.68 -28.01
C GLY A 74 1.27 23.05 -26.76
N ARG A 75 0.84 22.55 -25.59
CA ARG A 75 1.54 22.81 -24.32
C ARG A 75 2.44 21.65 -23.93
N ARG A 76 3.44 21.93 -23.10
CA ARG A 76 4.37 20.95 -22.52
C ARG A 76 4.47 21.16 -21.02
N LEU A 77 4.67 20.08 -20.28
CA LEU A 77 5.09 20.16 -18.89
C LEU A 77 6.61 20.19 -18.88
N VAL A 78 7.16 21.32 -18.41
CA VAL A 78 8.59 21.58 -18.39
C VAL A 78 9.04 21.71 -16.95
N GLU A 79 10.09 20.97 -16.60
CA GLU A 79 10.79 21.14 -15.34
C GLU A 79 11.95 22.12 -15.55
N TRP A 80 11.76 23.37 -15.11
CA TRP A 80 12.68 24.47 -15.40
C TRP A 80 14.12 24.20 -14.96
N GLY A 81 14.33 23.65 -13.75
CA GLY A 81 15.67 23.32 -13.26
C GLY A 81 16.39 22.35 -14.21
N THR A 82 15.76 21.22 -14.51
CA THR A 82 16.30 20.24 -15.46
C THR A 82 16.58 20.86 -16.83
N LEU A 83 15.65 21.63 -17.38
CA LEU A 83 15.84 22.25 -18.69
C LEU A 83 17.02 23.22 -18.69
N LEU A 84 17.07 24.14 -17.73
CA LEU A 84 18.13 25.15 -17.63
C LEU A 84 19.49 24.50 -17.46
N ASP A 85 19.61 23.46 -16.62
CA ASP A 85 20.87 22.73 -16.42
C ASP A 85 21.42 22.15 -17.73
N HIS A 86 20.54 21.65 -18.61
CA HIS A 86 20.94 21.07 -19.89
C HIS A 86 21.07 22.11 -21.02
N LEU A 87 20.66 23.37 -20.80
CA LEU A 87 20.91 24.48 -21.71
C LEU A 87 22.20 25.25 -21.40
N LYS A 88 22.84 25.01 -20.25
CA LYS A 88 24.04 25.75 -19.82
C LYS A 88 25.16 25.71 -20.84
N PHE A 89 25.46 24.54 -21.40
CA PHE A 89 26.60 24.35 -22.31
C PHE A 89 26.30 23.30 -23.38
N CYS A 90 26.94 23.45 -24.55
CA CYS A 90 26.96 22.42 -25.57
C CYS A 90 27.76 21.20 -25.11
N SER A 91 27.22 20.00 -25.36
CA SER A 91 27.86 18.71 -25.03
C SER A 91 29.18 18.44 -25.76
N ARG A 92 29.50 19.19 -26.83
CA ARG A 92 30.74 19.03 -27.61
C ARG A 92 31.74 20.14 -27.38
N CYS A 93 31.33 21.41 -27.55
CA CYS A 93 32.27 22.55 -27.44
C CYS A 93 32.25 23.24 -26.07
N TYR A 94 31.34 22.86 -25.16
CA TYR A 94 31.19 23.46 -23.83
C TYR A 94 30.90 24.97 -23.81
N ASN A 95 30.66 25.60 -24.96
CA ASN A 95 30.15 26.97 -25.03
C ASN A 95 28.64 26.99 -24.75
N GLY A 96 28.15 28.08 -24.17
CA GLY A 96 26.72 28.25 -23.97
C GLY A 96 26.30 29.67 -23.59
N PRO A 97 24.99 29.87 -23.36
CA PRO A 97 23.94 28.85 -23.32
C PRO A 97 23.47 28.37 -24.71
N LEU A 98 22.92 27.16 -24.77
CA LEU A 98 22.13 26.71 -25.91
C LEU A 98 20.86 27.56 -26.01
N ILE A 99 20.72 28.27 -27.13
CA ILE A 99 19.61 29.21 -27.34
C ILE A 99 18.34 28.45 -27.71
N LEU A 100 17.21 28.79 -27.10
CA LEU A 100 15.89 28.32 -27.51
C LEU A 100 15.31 29.27 -28.56
N SER A 101 15.44 28.94 -29.84
CA SER A 101 14.86 29.72 -30.94
C SER A 101 14.26 28.83 -32.03
N HIS A 102 13.43 29.43 -32.90
CA HIS A 102 12.88 28.76 -34.08
C HIS A 102 13.94 28.17 -35.01
N GLU A 103 15.12 28.79 -35.06
CA GLU A 103 16.22 28.39 -35.94
C GLU A 103 17.07 27.27 -35.33
N THR A 104 17.23 27.26 -34.00
CA THR A 104 18.13 26.35 -33.28
C THR A 104 17.44 25.02 -32.93
N ILE A 105 16.13 25.01 -32.68
CA ILE A 105 15.40 23.78 -32.39
C ILE A 105 15.11 23.02 -33.69
N LYS A 106 15.77 21.87 -33.87
CA LYS A 106 15.64 21.03 -35.06
C LYS A 106 14.64 19.88 -34.92
N GLY A 107 14.19 19.61 -33.70
CA GLY A 107 13.13 18.62 -33.49
C GLY A 107 12.79 18.36 -32.04
N GLU A 108 11.71 17.61 -31.85
CA GLU A 108 11.18 17.22 -30.54
C GLU A 108 10.92 15.71 -30.50
N MET A 109 11.36 15.04 -29.45
CA MET A 109 10.95 13.66 -29.14
C MET A 109 10.07 13.61 -27.90
N LYS A 110 8.76 13.41 -28.12
CA LYS A 110 7.78 13.27 -27.04
C LYS A 110 7.83 11.87 -26.42
N CYS A 111 7.90 11.82 -25.10
CA CYS A 111 7.93 10.60 -24.30
C CYS A 111 6.85 10.67 -23.22
N GLY A 112 5.58 10.59 -23.59
CA GLY A 112 4.46 10.82 -22.65
C GLY A 112 4.28 12.32 -22.39
N LEU A 113 4.28 12.72 -21.12
CA LEU A 113 4.24 14.13 -20.71
C LEU A 113 5.61 14.81 -20.70
N GLY A 114 6.70 14.03 -20.69
CA GLY A 114 8.07 14.50 -20.82
C GLY A 114 8.63 14.28 -22.24
N GLY A 115 9.90 14.63 -22.45
CA GLY A 115 10.57 14.45 -23.74
C GLY A 115 11.88 15.22 -23.86
N TYR A 116 12.38 15.29 -25.10
CA TYR A 116 13.64 15.91 -25.45
C TYR A 116 13.47 16.91 -26.59
N LEU A 117 14.16 18.04 -26.49
CA LEU A 117 14.41 18.96 -27.59
C LEU A 117 15.78 18.66 -28.21
N TYR A 118 15.87 18.75 -29.53
CA TYR A 118 17.13 18.67 -30.25
C TYR A 118 17.53 20.07 -30.69
N ILE A 119 18.55 20.62 -30.04
CA ILE A 119 18.96 22.03 -30.17
C ILE A 119 20.34 22.10 -30.80
N GLN A 120 20.43 22.79 -31.92
CA GLN A 120 21.68 23.05 -32.62
C GLN A 120 22.49 24.12 -31.87
N CYS A 121 23.75 23.83 -31.58
CA CYS A 121 24.68 24.79 -31.00
C CYS A 121 25.05 25.85 -32.04
N THR A 122 24.97 27.13 -31.66
CA THR A 122 25.33 28.24 -32.55
C THR A 122 26.83 28.35 -32.82
N SER A 123 27.69 27.87 -31.92
CA SER A 123 29.15 27.92 -32.09
C SER A 123 29.72 26.78 -32.92
N CYS A 124 29.36 25.52 -32.62
CA CYS A 124 29.96 24.34 -33.25
C CYS A 124 29.00 23.52 -34.12
N GLN A 125 27.75 23.97 -34.26
CA GLN A 125 26.67 23.31 -35.03
C GLN A 125 26.28 21.91 -34.54
N GLU A 126 26.84 21.43 -33.43
CA GLU A 126 26.48 20.13 -32.84
C GLU A 126 25.03 20.12 -32.36
N LEU A 127 24.37 18.98 -32.57
CA LEU A 127 23.00 18.77 -32.16
C LEU A 127 22.92 18.20 -30.73
N ASN A 128 22.41 19.00 -29.81
CA ASN A 128 22.32 18.66 -28.40
C ASN A 128 20.94 18.11 -28.07
N ARG A 129 20.90 16.95 -27.41
CA ARG A 129 19.66 16.36 -26.89
C ARG A 129 19.39 16.86 -25.49
N VAL A 130 18.46 17.80 -25.36
CA VAL A 130 18.13 18.50 -24.11
C VAL A 130 16.79 17.98 -23.55
N PRO A 131 16.78 17.28 -22.39
CA PRO A 131 15.54 16.90 -21.73
C PRO A 131 14.85 18.12 -21.11
N TYR A 132 13.52 18.18 -21.20
CA TYR A 132 12.71 19.20 -20.51
C TYR A 132 12.01 18.67 -19.25
N GLY A 133 12.50 17.56 -18.69
CA GLY A 133 11.99 16.95 -17.47
C GLY A 133 12.97 15.93 -16.91
N SER A 134 12.98 15.76 -15.59
CA SER A 134 13.85 14.79 -14.91
C SER A 134 13.55 13.35 -15.36
N THR A 135 14.59 12.51 -15.38
CA THR A 135 14.50 11.11 -15.79
C THR A 135 15.15 10.18 -14.78
N HIS A 136 14.66 8.95 -14.69
CA HIS A 136 15.21 7.88 -13.86
C HIS A 136 15.30 6.57 -14.66
N LYS A 137 16.12 5.64 -14.16
CA LYS A 137 16.18 4.25 -14.62
C LYS A 137 16.03 3.34 -13.42
N GLU A 138 15.20 2.31 -13.53
CA GLU A 138 15.09 1.24 -12.52
C GLU A 138 16.44 0.54 -12.30
N ASN A 139 17.26 0.43 -13.35
CA ASN A 139 18.62 -0.06 -13.25
C ASN A 139 19.53 0.78 -14.17
N PRO A 140 20.60 1.44 -13.65
CA PRO A 140 21.52 2.24 -14.45
C PRO A 140 22.12 1.49 -15.64
N SER A 141 22.35 0.18 -15.47
CA SER A 141 22.91 -0.73 -16.48
C SER A 141 21.87 -1.24 -17.51
N SER A 142 20.58 -0.95 -17.31
CA SER A 142 19.55 -1.42 -18.23
C SER A 142 19.65 -0.75 -19.61
N LYS A 143 19.59 -1.58 -20.66
CA LYS A 143 19.55 -1.12 -22.06
C LYS A 143 18.20 -0.49 -22.34
N GLY A 144 18.16 0.80 -22.61
CA GLY A 144 16.93 1.52 -22.96
C GLY A 144 16.99 3.02 -22.64
N MET A 145 15.97 3.75 -23.10
CA MET A 145 15.78 5.16 -22.72
C MET A 145 15.29 5.26 -21.28
N PRO A 146 15.76 6.25 -20.51
CA PRO A 146 15.26 6.49 -19.16
C PRO A 146 13.79 6.94 -19.18
N SER A 147 13.09 6.69 -18.07
CA SER A 147 11.70 7.09 -17.88
C SER A 147 11.65 8.51 -17.34
N PHE A 148 10.76 9.34 -17.88
CA PHE A 148 10.52 10.67 -17.30
C PHE A 148 9.74 10.57 -15.98
N CYS A 149 10.22 11.27 -14.96
CA CYS A 149 9.62 11.30 -13.63
C CYS A 149 8.15 11.75 -13.64
N VAL A 150 7.79 12.70 -14.52
CA VAL A 150 6.40 13.16 -14.69
C VAL A 150 5.44 12.05 -15.12
N ASN A 151 5.90 11.07 -15.90
CA ASN A 151 5.07 9.95 -16.33
C ASN A 151 4.83 8.96 -15.17
N THR A 152 5.86 8.72 -14.35
CA THR A 152 5.73 7.91 -13.14
C THR A 152 4.79 8.59 -12.14
N LYS A 153 4.92 9.91 -11.93
CA LYS A 153 4.00 10.70 -11.09
C LYS A 153 2.56 10.64 -11.60
N LEU A 154 2.36 10.69 -12.92
CA LEU A 154 1.03 10.48 -13.51
C LEU A 154 0.50 9.06 -13.20
N GLY A 155 1.34 8.04 -13.35
CA GLY A 155 1.01 6.66 -12.98
C GLY A 155 0.62 6.52 -11.51
N ALA A 156 1.39 7.13 -10.61
CA ALA A 156 1.14 7.16 -9.17
C ALA A 156 -0.20 7.85 -8.84
N GLY A 157 -0.49 8.96 -9.53
CA GLY A 157 -1.77 9.66 -9.43
C GLY A 157 -2.98 8.76 -9.70
N GLN A 158 -2.88 7.80 -10.62
CA GLN A 158 -3.98 6.88 -10.95
C GLN A 158 -4.42 5.97 -9.79
N PHE A 159 -3.58 5.80 -8.76
CA PHE A 159 -3.96 5.06 -7.56
C PHE A 159 -4.84 5.91 -6.62
N ASN A 160 -4.75 7.24 -6.70
CA ASN A 160 -5.49 8.18 -5.85
C ASN A 160 -6.77 8.75 -6.48
N PHE A 161 -6.94 8.65 -7.80
CA PHE A 161 -8.07 9.26 -8.51
C PHE A 161 -9.44 8.58 -8.34
N CYS A 162 -9.60 7.53 -7.51
CA CYS A 162 -10.95 7.05 -7.22
C CYS A 162 -11.59 7.83 -6.06
N ASN A 163 -12.69 8.52 -6.42
CA ASN A 163 -13.85 8.82 -5.59
C ASN A 163 -13.81 10.02 -4.63
N ASN A 164 -13.68 11.23 -5.19
CA ASN A 164 -14.34 12.43 -4.62
C ASN A 164 -15.62 12.84 -5.37
N SER A 165 -16.05 12.14 -6.43
CA SER A 165 -17.15 12.61 -7.31
C SER A 165 -18.43 11.76 -7.32
N GLU A 166 -18.55 10.72 -6.50
CA GLU A 166 -19.76 9.87 -6.49
C GLU A 166 -21.01 10.57 -5.90
N THR A 167 -20.87 11.70 -5.21
CA THR A 167 -22.01 12.47 -4.69
C THR A 167 -22.57 13.50 -5.68
N ASN A 168 -21.77 14.09 -6.58
CA ASN A 168 -22.23 15.19 -7.45
C ASN A 168 -22.38 14.84 -8.93
N ILE A 169 -22.01 13.63 -9.39
CA ILE A 169 -22.07 13.26 -10.81
C ILE A 169 -22.90 11.99 -11.01
N LYS A 170 -24.10 11.92 -10.42
CA LYS A 170 -25.11 10.92 -10.82
C LYS A 170 -25.95 11.40 -12.01
N SER A 171 -26.18 12.70 -12.15
CA SER A 171 -27.00 13.28 -13.22
C SER A 171 -26.32 13.23 -14.60
N LEU A 172 -24.98 13.36 -14.65
CA LEU A 172 -24.21 13.39 -15.91
C LEU A 172 -23.78 12.01 -16.45
N LYS A 173 -24.01 10.93 -15.70
CA LYS A 173 -23.48 9.58 -16.04
C LYS A 173 -24.48 8.68 -16.77
N SER A 174 -25.78 9.00 -16.78
CA SER A 174 -26.79 8.17 -17.47
C SER A 174 -26.91 8.45 -18.97
N SER A 175 -26.44 9.60 -19.44
CA SER A 175 -26.70 10.09 -20.80
C SER A 175 -25.61 9.78 -21.84
N LEU A 176 -24.38 9.43 -21.45
CA LEU A 176 -23.25 9.47 -22.40
C LEU A 176 -22.60 8.15 -22.81
N PHE A 177 -22.68 7.04 -22.05
CA PHE A 177 -22.01 5.79 -22.47
C PHE A 177 -22.69 4.53 -21.94
N LYS A 178 -23.52 3.89 -22.77
CA LYS A 178 -24.17 2.60 -22.44
C LYS A 178 -23.33 1.34 -22.74
N ASP A 179 -22.33 1.38 -23.63
CA ASP A 179 -21.86 0.11 -24.24
C ASP A 179 -20.34 -0.18 -24.22
N SER A 180 -19.58 0.14 -23.16
CA SER A 180 -18.20 -0.37 -23.07
C SER A 180 -17.88 -1.06 -21.74
N HIS A 181 -17.67 -2.38 -21.84
CA HIS A 181 -17.35 -3.31 -20.75
C HIS A 181 -15.88 -3.23 -20.26
N ASP A 182 -15.04 -2.34 -20.83
CA ASP A 182 -13.62 -2.25 -20.49
C ASP A 182 -13.32 -1.10 -19.52
N ARG A 183 -12.73 -1.44 -18.37
CA ARG A 183 -12.81 -0.64 -17.12
C ARG A 183 -11.59 0.25 -16.87
N PHE A 184 -10.45 -0.07 -17.45
CA PHE A 184 -9.31 0.86 -17.47
C PHE A 184 -9.47 1.94 -18.55
N PHE A 185 -10.30 1.68 -19.57
CA PHE A 185 -10.74 2.69 -20.54
C PHE A 185 -11.36 3.92 -19.84
N ARG A 186 -12.27 3.73 -18.87
CA ARG A 186 -12.91 4.85 -18.13
C ARG A 186 -11.94 5.79 -17.40
N ARG A 187 -10.86 5.25 -16.79
CA ARG A 187 -9.84 6.07 -16.11
C ARG A 187 -8.86 6.72 -17.07
N SER A 188 -8.54 6.03 -18.17
CA SER A 188 -7.85 6.65 -19.29
C SER A 188 -8.65 7.86 -19.79
N THR A 189 -9.98 7.79 -19.80
CA THR A 189 -10.85 8.92 -20.15
C THR A 189 -10.78 10.06 -19.12
N GLU A 190 -10.82 9.78 -17.82
CA GLU A 190 -10.73 10.83 -16.78
C GLU A 190 -9.38 11.56 -16.79
N VAL A 191 -8.27 10.83 -16.88
CA VAL A 191 -6.93 11.42 -17.00
C VAL A 191 -6.82 12.22 -18.30
N ASN A 192 -7.25 11.64 -19.42
CA ASN A 192 -7.18 12.34 -20.71
C ASN A 192 -8.11 13.56 -20.76
N ASN A 193 -9.23 13.58 -20.02
CA ASN A 193 -10.07 14.78 -19.90
C ASN A 193 -9.30 15.92 -19.24
N VAL A 194 -8.62 15.65 -18.11
CA VAL A 194 -7.77 16.64 -17.44
C VAL A 194 -6.64 17.11 -18.34
N LEU A 195 -5.94 16.19 -19.02
CA LEU A 195 -4.86 16.54 -19.95
C LEU A 195 -5.39 17.42 -21.09
N THR A 196 -6.55 17.09 -21.65
CA THR A 196 -7.18 17.87 -22.73
C THR A 196 -7.58 19.26 -22.25
N THR A 197 -8.15 19.41 -21.04
CA THR A 197 -8.45 20.72 -20.44
C THR A 197 -7.20 21.59 -20.28
N LEU A 198 -6.05 20.96 -19.98
CA LEU A 198 -4.76 21.64 -19.89
C LEU A 198 -4.07 21.81 -21.24
N ASN A 199 -4.69 21.42 -22.37
CA ASN A 199 -4.10 21.41 -23.71
C ASN A 199 -2.78 20.60 -23.79
N LEU A 200 -2.73 19.49 -23.05
CA LEU A 200 -1.67 18.49 -23.06
C LEU A 200 -2.07 17.28 -23.90
N PRO A 201 -1.11 16.57 -24.52
CA PRO A 201 -1.42 15.41 -25.36
C PRO A 201 -2.07 14.29 -24.54
N SER A 202 -3.11 13.68 -25.13
CA SER A 202 -3.74 12.50 -24.56
C SER A 202 -2.77 11.30 -24.57
N ILE A 203 -2.90 10.42 -23.58
CA ILE A 203 -2.05 9.25 -23.43
C ILE A 203 -2.89 8.02 -23.70
N SER A 204 -2.35 7.11 -24.51
CA SER A 204 -3.03 5.85 -24.81
C SER A 204 -3.17 5.00 -23.54
N HIS A 205 -4.26 4.24 -23.47
CA HIS A 205 -4.50 3.27 -22.41
C HIS A 205 -3.30 2.33 -22.17
N LYS A 206 -2.63 1.87 -23.24
CA LYS A 206 -1.46 0.98 -23.13
C LYS A 206 -0.31 1.67 -22.39
N ASN A 207 -0.03 2.93 -22.74
CA ASN A 207 1.02 3.71 -22.10
C ASN A 207 0.66 4.06 -20.66
N LEU A 208 -0.59 4.43 -20.38
CA LEU A 208 -1.05 4.66 -19.00
C LEU A 208 -0.92 3.41 -18.14
N LYS A 209 -1.16 2.21 -18.68
CA LYS A 209 -0.94 0.94 -17.96
C LYS A 209 0.53 0.70 -17.63
N VAL A 210 1.43 1.04 -18.54
CA VAL A 210 2.88 0.93 -18.31
C VAL A 210 3.31 1.92 -17.21
N MET A 211 2.79 3.14 -17.24
CA MET A 211 3.03 4.15 -16.21
C MET A 211 2.46 3.72 -14.85
N GLU A 212 1.24 3.16 -14.80
CA GLU A 212 0.62 2.62 -13.57
C GLU A 212 1.51 1.53 -12.96
N ARG A 213 2.02 0.58 -13.76
CA ARG A 213 2.86 -0.52 -13.25
C ARG A 213 4.19 -0.03 -12.70
N ARG A 214 4.91 0.81 -13.46
CA ARG A 214 6.19 1.38 -13.02
C ARG A 214 6.04 2.15 -11.71
N ALA A 215 5.03 3.01 -11.63
CA ALA A 215 4.74 3.72 -10.40
C ALA A 215 4.29 2.80 -9.26
N GLY A 216 3.59 1.71 -9.60
CA GLY A 216 3.15 0.69 -8.65
C GLY A 216 4.32 0.03 -7.93
N ASP A 217 5.35 -0.38 -8.67
CA ASP A 217 6.54 -1.02 -8.10
C ASP A 217 7.24 -0.05 -7.11
N MET A 218 7.45 1.20 -7.51
CA MET A 218 8.07 2.21 -6.64
C MET A 218 7.22 2.54 -5.39
N ILE A 219 5.89 2.55 -5.53
CA ILE A 219 4.96 2.74 -4.39
C ILE A 219 5.02 1.54 -3.44
N GLU A 220 5.17 0.33 -3.96
CA GLU A 220 5.26 -0.87 -3.15
C GLU A 220 6.52 -0.84 -2.28
N ASP A 221 7.66 -0.49 -2.85
CA ASP A 221 8.94 -0.34 -2.12
C ASP A 221 8.86 0.75 -1.06
N PHE A 222 8.41 1.95 -1.44
CA PHE A 222 8.19 3.06 -0.51
C PHE A 222 7.24 2.67 0.64
N ALA A 223 6.12 2.01 0.32
CA ALA A 223 5.16 1.58 1.32
C ALA A 223 5.77 0.55 2.29
N ASN A 224 6.58 -0.39 1.80
CA ASN A 224 7.25 -1.39 2.63
C ASN A 224 8.21 -0.72 3.62
N MET A 225 9.07 0.20 3.14
CA MET A 225 9.98 0.97 3.98
C MET A 225 9.23 1.83 5.01
N SER A 226 8.18 2.53 4.58
CA SER A 226 7.34 3.35 5.47
C SER A 226 6.69 2.49 6.55
N MET A 227 6.07 1.37 6.20
CA MET A 227 5.42 0.46 7.15
C MET A 227 6.41 -0.10 8.17
N GLU A 228 7.59 -0.51 7.73
CA GLU A 228 8.63 -1.03 8.62
C GLU A 228 9.12 0.05 9.59
N ARG A 229 9.42 1.26 9.09
CA ARG A 229 9.80 2.40 9.93
C ARG A 229 8.72 2.72 10.98
N ARG A 230 7.46 2.84 10.55
CA ARG A 230 6.34 3.11 11.47
C ARG A 230 6.12 1.97 12.48
N GLY A 231 6.37 0.72 12.07
CA GLY A 231 6.37 -0.44 12.96
C GLY A 231 7.42 -0.30 14.06
N ARG A 232 8.69 0.00 13.69
CA ARG A 232 9.78 0.19 14.67
C ARG A 232 9.55 1.37 15.60
N GLU A 233 9.08 2.51 15.09
CA GLU A 233 8.73 3.69 15.90
C GLU A 233 7.68 3.35 16.97
N ALA A 234 6.61 2.65 16.57
CA ALA A 234 5.54 2.25 17.48
C ALA A 234 6.00 1.18 18.48
N PHE A 235 6.84 0.23 18.03
CA PHE A 235 7.46 -0.75 18.91
C PHE A 235 8.25 -0.08 20.03
N ALA A 236 9.20 0.79 19.67
CA ALA A 236 10.05 1.49 20.62
C ALA A 236 9.24 2.37 21.57
N ALA A 237 8.17 3.01 21.09
CA ALA A 237 7.25 3.77 21.95
C ALA A 237 6.52 2.87 22.97
N GLU A 238 6.01 1.71 22.55
CA GLU A 238 5.30 0.79 23.46
C GLU A 238 6.25 0.12 24.47
N MET A 239 7.48 -0.21 24.06
CA MET A 239 8.49 -0.74 24.99
C MET A 239 8.90 0.28 26.05
N ARG A 240 9.05 1.57 25.67
CA ARG A 240 9.27 2.68 26.62
C ARG A 240 8.16 2.83 27.63
N ASP A 241 6.91 2.79 27.18
CA ASP A 241 5.75 2.90 28.07
C ASP A 241 5.60 1.71 29.03
N SER A 242 6.19 0.56 28.68
CA SER A 242 6.11 -0.67 29.48
C SER A 242 7.26 -0.79 30.49
N ASN A 243 8.18 0.18 30.55
CA ASN A 243 9.45 0.12 31.33
C ASN A 243 10.35 -1.09 30.96
N LEU A 244 10.23 -1.64 29.75
CA LEU A 244 10.98 -2.84 29.32
C LEU A 244 12.24 -2.50 28.49
N VAL A 245 12.66 -1.23 28.50
CA VAL A 245 13.74 -0.74 27.63
C VAL A 245 15.12 -1.18 28.12
N GLU A 246 15.31 -1.33 29.44
CA GLU A 246 16.58 -1.81 30.00
C GLU A 246 16.87 -3.26 29.57
N ASP A 247 15.88 -4.16 29.63
CA ASP A 247 16.04 -5.57 29.23
C ASP A 247 16.24 -5.77 27.71
N TYR A 248 15.66 -4.90 26.87
CA TYR A 248 15.76 -5.03 25.41
C TYR A 248 17.12 -4.55 24.88
N ILE A 249 17.67 -3.46 25.43
CA ILE A 249 18.99 -2.94 25.03
C ILE A 249 20.09 -3.95 25.40
N LEU A 250 20.01 -4.58 26.58
CA LEU A 250 20.94 -5.64 27.00
C LEU A 250 20.92 -6.85 26.06
N ASN A 251 19.73 -7.30 25.62
CA ASN A 251 19.60 -8.46 24.74
C ASN A 251 20.03 -8.19 23.28
N GLN A 252 19.84 -6.97 22.75
CA GLN A 252 20.34 -6.59 21.41
C GLN A 252 21.86 -6.36 21.42
N GLY A 253 22.42 -5.82 22.51
CA GLY A 253 23.87 -5.67 22.68
C GLY A 253 24.61 -7.00 22.70
N LEU A 254 24.05 -8.02 23.35
CA LEU A 254 24.58 -9.39 23.35
C LEU A 254 24.60 -10.02 21.95
N ILE A 255 23.57 -9.78 21.13
CA ILE A 255 23.51 -10.29 19.75
C ILE A 255 24.53 -9.56 18.87
N ALA A 256 24.69 -8.23 19.01
CA ALA A 256 25.67 -7.48 18.23
C ALA A 256 27.12 -7.89 18.54
N ILE A 257 27.44 -8.14 19.82
CA ILE A 257 28.79 -8.57 20.25
C ILE A 257 29.13 -9.98 19.72
N LEU A 258 28.14 -10.87 19.59
CA LEU A 258 28.34 -12.22 19.03
C LEU A 258 28.64 -12.21 17.52
N PHE A 259 28.30 -11.14 16.79
CA PHE A 259 28.51 -11.04 15.34
C PHE A 259 29.74 -10.21 14.93
N THR A 260 30.38 -9.46 15.85
CA THR A 260 31.55 -8.61 15.54
C THR A 260 32.91 -9.23 15.93
N GLY A 261 32.98 -10.55 16.08
CA GLY A 261 34.24 -11.27 16.22
C GLY A 261 34.98 -11.39 14.88
N HIS A 262 35.47 -10.28 14.33
CA HIS A 262 36.58 -10.26 13.38
C HIS A 262 37.29 -8.90 13.46
N GLU A 263 38.51 -8.92 13.98
CA GLU A 263 39.46 -7.82 13.90
C GLU A 263 39.78 -7.50 12.44
N GLU A 264 39.66 -6.23 12.04
CA GLU A 264 40.80 -5.45 11.55
C GLU A 264 40.44 -3.95 11.53
N LEU A 265 41.21 -3.18 12.30
CA LEU A 265 41.20 -1.73 12.37
C LEU A 265 41.74 -1.15 11.06
N SER A 266 41.01 -0.23 10.42
CA SER A 266 41.66 0.89 9.74
C SER A 266 40.78 2.14 9.82
N GLU A 267 41.41 3.20 10.29
CA GLU A 267 40.86 4.53 10.51
C GLU A 267 40.56 5.23 9.18
N ASN A 268 39.37 5.81 9.03
CA ASN A 268 39.25 7.19 8.56
C ASN A 268 37.83 7.73 8.77
N THR A 269 37.82 8.94 9.31
CA THR A 269 36.74 9.73 9.92
C THR A 269 35.74 10.37 8.95
N CYS A 270 34.64 10.87 9.57
CA CYS A 270 33.87 12.11 9.27
C CYS A 270 32.47 11.88 8.64
N SER A 271 31.34 12.46 9.08
CA SER A 271 30.91 13.23 10.26
C SER A 271 29.39 13.44 10.15
N TYR A 272 28.61 13.31 11.23
CA TYR A 272 27.68 14.34 11.76
C TYR A 272 26.96 13.80 13.03
N PRO A 273 26.82 14.60 14.11
CA PRO A 273 26.47 14.13 15.46
C PRO A 273 25.04 14.49 15.91
N GLU A 274 24.71 14.02 17.12
CA GLU A 274 23.52 14.24 17.98
C GLU A 274 22.53 13.04 17.98
N MET A 275 22.29 12.29 19.07
CA MET A 275 22.61 12.46 20.50
C MET A 275 22.33 11.11 21.20
N ILE A 276 23.36 10.46 21.78
CA ILE A 276 23.20 9.40 22.78
C ILE A 276 24.22 9.68 23.89
N ASP A 277 23.74 10.22 25.00
CA ASP A 277 24.49 10.21 26.25
C ASP A 277 24.48 8.77 26.79
N VAL A 278 25.60 8.06 26.63
CA VAL A 278 25.84 6.77 27.29
C VAL A 278 26.34 7.08 28.70
N ILE A 279 25.47 6.89 29.70
CA ILE A 279 25.88 6.86 31.10
C ILE A 279 26.82 5.66 31.28
N ALA A 280 28.09 5.94 31.51
CA ALA A 280 29.08 4.95 31.90
C ALA A 280 28.72 4.40 33.29
N VAL A 281 28.31 3.14 33.37
CA VAL A 281 28.25 2.40 34.63
C VAL A 281 29.59 1.70 34.79
N SER A 282 30.35 2.16 35.78
CA SER A 282 31.63 1.60 36.21
C SER A 282 31.49 0.14 36.63
N GLN A 283 32.40 -0.68 36.14
CA GLN A 283 32.61 -2.07 36.57
C GLN A 283 32.99 -2.13 38.07
N SER A 284 32.45 -3.12 38.77
CA SER A 284 33.12 -3.71 39.93
C SER A 284 32.96 -5.22 39.90
N GLU A 285 34.12 -5.88 39.98
CA GLU A 285 34.42 -7.30 39.82
C GLU A 285 33.80 -8.18 40.92
N THR A 286 33.52 -9.45 40.59
CA THR A 286 34.11 -10.69 41.16
C THR A 286 33.32 -11.91 40.61
N ARG A 287 33.96 -12.78 39.82
CA ARG A 287 34.50 -14.13 40.20
C ARG A 287 33.38 -15.08 40.69
N ASP A 288 33.10 -16.25 40.12
CA ASP A 288 33.88 -17.25 39.39
C ASP A 288 32.93 -18.16 38.59
N ALA A 289 33.38 -18.69 37.44
CA ALA A 289 33.34 -20.12 37.09
C ALA A 289 33.61 -20.32 35.59
N ASN A 290 34.74 -20.97 35.31
CA ASN A 290 35.18 -21.40 33.99
C ASN A 290 34.11 -22.26 33.28
N LEU A 291 33.75 -21.90 32.03
CA LEU A 291 33.15 -22.83 31.09
C LEU A 291 34.10 -23.04 29.91
N VAL A 292 34.54 -24.28 29.76
CA VAL A 292 35.36 -24.78 28.65
C VAL A 292 34.57 -24.63 27.35
N ILE A 293 35.15 -23.95 26.37
CA ILE A 293 34.61 -23.86 25.00
C ILE A 293 35.16 -25.07 24.23
N ASP A 294 34.30 -26.05 23.96
CA ASP A 294 34.57 -27.07 22.95
C ASP A 294 33.96 -26.62 21.61
N SER A 295 34.78 -26.63 20.56
CA SER A 295 34.44 -26.16 19.22
C SER A 295 33.57 -27.19 18.50
N GLY A 296 32.29 -26.88 18.29
CA GLY A 296 31.36 -27.72 17.53
C GLY A 296 30.25 -26.92 16.87
N GLU A 297 30.04 -27.16 15.59
CA GLU A 297 29.07 -26.52 14.68
C GLU A 297 27.66 -26.34 15.28
N PHE A 298 27.10 -25.14 15.18
CA PHE A 298 25.70 -24.91 15.55
C PHE A 298 24.75 -25.39 14.45
N VAL A 299 24.36 -26.66 14.54
CA VAL A 299 23.25 -27.26 13.79
C VAL A 299 21.93 -26.77 14.38
N ILE A 300 21.08 -26.13 13.55
CA ILE A 300 19.71 -25.75 13.91
C ILE A 300 18.89 -27.06 14.11
N PRO A 301 18.37 -27.38 15.32
CA PRO A 301 17.60 -28.60 15.49
C PRO A 301 16.17 -28.41 14.97
N ASN A 302 15.88 -29.01 13.82
CA ASN A 302 14.54 -29.38 13.40
C ASN A 302 14.23 -30.79 13.95
N SER A 303 13.36 -30.94 14.96
CA SER A 303 12.47 -32.11 15.11
C SER A 303 11.65 -32.08 16.40
N ASN A 304 10.40 -32.57 16.30
CA ASN A 304 9.52 -32.92 17.40
C ASN A 304 9.94 -34.22 18.12
N THR A 305 9.31 -34.44 19.28
CA THR A 305 9.09 -35.68 20.08
C THR A 305 10.17 -36.10 21.10
N GLN A 306 9.87 -36.07 22.41
CA GLN A 306 9.33 -37.20 23.18
C GLN A 306 8.90 -36.81 24.61
N THR A 307 8.03 -37.65 25.16
CA THR A 307 7.41 -37.66 26.49
C THR A 307 8.41 -37.77 27.63
N ASN A 308 8.09 -37.17 28.80
CA ASN A 308 8.59 -37.66 30.07
C ASN A 308 7.44 -37.96 31.03
N THR A 309 7.57 -39.11 31.68
CA THR A 309 6.64 -39.77 32.59
C THR A 309 6.83 -39.35 34.04
N ASP A 310 7.03 -38.06 34.29
CA ASP A 310 7.10 -37.54 35.66
C ASP A 310 6.21 -36.30 35.73
N GLY A 311 5.25 -36.32 36.66
CA GLY A 311 4.18 -35.33 36.82
C GLY A 311 4.62 -33.93 37.25
N ASN A 312 5.66 -33.38 36.62
CA ASN A 312 6.01 -31.97 36.69
C ASN A 312 5.46 -31.26 35.46
N SER A 313 4.57 -30.29 35.69
CA SER A 313 4.12 -29.35 34.67
C SER A 313 5.32 -28.57 34.17
N VAL A 314 5.78 -28.87 32.95
CA VAL A 314 6.71 -28.02 32.22
C VAL A 314 5.94 -26.74 31.86
N GLU A 315 6.19 -25.66 32.60
CA GLU A 315 5.79 -24.33 32.13
C GLU A 315 6.55 -24.07 30.82
N ILE A 316 5.80 -24.07 29.73
CA ILE A 316 6.31 -23.69 28.41
C ILE A 316 6.65 -22.20 28.53
N LEU A 317 7.93 -21.88 28.72
CA LEU A 317 8.46 -20.52 28.69
C LEU A 317 7.97 -19.84 27.40
N ASP A 318 7.31 -18.69 27.56
CA ASP A 318 6.76 -17.91 26.47
C ASP A 318 7.91 -17.50 25.55
N ARG A 319 7.95 -18.03 24.31
CA ARG A 319 9.07 -17.79 23.38
C ARG A 319 9.23 -16.32 22.97
N ASN A 320 8.31 -15.44 23.41
CA ASN A 320 8.38 -14.01 23.13
C ASN A 320 7.76 -13.17 24.27
N PRO A 321 8.47 -12.96 25.39
CA PRO A 321 7.95 -12.18 26.52
C PRO A 321 7.73 -10.69 26.17
N PHE A 322 8.32 -10.23 25.05
CA PHE A 322 8.33 -8.85 24.58
C PHE A 322 7.65 -8.73 23.21
N GLY A 323 6.85 -7.67 23.03
CA GLY A 323 6.19 -7.43 21.75
C GLY A 323 5.16 -6.30 21.79
N MET A 324 4.92 -5.67 20.66
CA MET A 324 3.93 -4.60 20.54
C MET A 324 2.50 -5.16 20.51
N THR A 325 1.54 -4.28 20.70
CA THR A 325 0.13 -4.55 20.42
C THR A 325 -0.27 -3.96 19.08
N VAL A 326 -0.87 -4.79 18.22
CA VAL A 326 -1.43 -4.36 16.94
C VAL A 326 -2.91 -4.72 16.88
N CYS A 327 -3.68 -4.01 16.07
CA CYS A 327 -4.98 -4.51 15.65
C CYS A 327 -4.90 -5.09 14.24
N ALA A 328 -5.66 -6.17 14.03
CA ALA A 328 -5.69 -6.92 12.78
C ALA A 328 -7.14 -7.15 12.35
N ASP A 329 -7.42 -6.92 11.07
CA ASP A 329 -8.71 -7.20 10.45
C ASP A 329 -8.47 -7.55 8.97
N HIS A 330 -9.31 -8.42 8.42
CA HIS A 330 -9.17 -8.91 7.04
C HIS A 330 -10.26 -8.36 6.12
N GLY A 331 -9.82 -7.65 5.09
CA GLY A 331 -10.66 -7.03 4.08
C GLY A 331 -10.87 -7.91 2.85
N TRP A 332 -12.12 -8.10 2.47
CA TRP A 332 -12.52 -8.80 1.24
C TRP A 332 -12.90 -7.83 0.11
N GLN A 333 -12.42 -8.09 -1.11
CA GLN A 333 -12.82 -7.31 -2.30
C GLN A 333 -14.27 -7.61 -2.72
N LYS A 334 -14.64 -8.89 -2.81
CA LYS A 334 -16.04 -9.33 -2.91
C LYS A 334 -16.53 -9.77 -1.54
N ARG A 335 -17.70 -9.28 -1.10
CA ARG A 335 -18.31 -9.73 0.17
C ARG A 335 -18.68 -11.21 0.05
N GLY A 336 -18.18 -12.03 0.98
CA GLY A 336 -18.47 -13.46 1.04
C GLY A 336 -17.23 -14.34 0.90
N PHE A 337 -17.40 -15.63 1.20
CA PHE A 337 -16.34 -16.63 1.16
C PHE A 337 -16.00 -17.14 -0.26
N ASP A 338 -16.50 -16.46 -1.28
CA ASP A 338 -16.24 -16.70 -2.69
C ASP A 338 -15.26 -15.68 -3.29
N SER A 339 -14.70 -14.79 -2.45
CA SER A 339 -13.69 -13.84 -2.88
C SER A 339 -12.47 -14.53 -3.47
N LEU A 340 -11.94 -13.94 -4.56
CA LEU A 340 -10.67 -14.34 -5.16
C LEU A 340 -9.48 -13.64 -4.53
N THR A 341 -9.73 -12.55 -3.81
CA THR A 341 -8.69 -11.71 -3.20
C THR A 341 -9.13 -11.21 -1.82
N GLY A 342 -8.16 -11.06 -0.94
CA GLY A 342 -8.33 -10.60 0.44
C GLY A 342 -7.05 -9.93 0.91
N HIS A 343 -7.13 -9.06 1.90
CA HIS A 343 -5.98 -8.34 2.42
C HIS A 343 -6.09 -8.12 3.92
N THR A 344 -4.96 -8.14 4.62
CA THR A 344 -4.86 -7.84 6.05
C THR A 344 -4.07 -6.56 6.24
N PHE A 345 -4.58 -5.65 7.07
CA PHE A 345 -3.80 -4.55 7.63
C PHE A 345 -3.46 -4.87 9.08
N LEU A 346 -2.18 -4.79 9.44
CA LEU A 346 -1.75 -4.65 10.82
C LEU A 346 -1.55 -3.17 11.12
N MET A 347 -2.27 -2.69 12.14
CA MET A 347 -2.26 -1.29 12.54
C MET A 347 -1.71 -1.15 13.95
N THR A 348 -0.91 -0.12 14.18
CA THR A 348 -0.44 0.26 15.52
C THR A 348 -1.58 0.89 16.32
N LYS A 349 -1.49 0.82 17.66
CA LYS A 349 -2.49 1.49 18.52
C LYS A 349 -2.58 2.98 18.23
N ARG A 350 -3.76 3.55 18.50
CA ARG A 350 -4.00 5.00 18.39
C ARG A 350 -3.00 5.84 19.20
N LYS A 351 -2.57 5.35 20.38
CA LYS A 351 -1.55 6.00 21.21
C LYS A 351 -0.21 6.16 20.47
N TYR A 352 0.12 5.23 19.56
CA TYR A 352 1.37 5.17 18.80
C TYR A 352 1.17 5.59 17.33
N GLY A 353 0.27 6.54 17.09
CA GLY A 353 0.13 7.19 15.78
C GLY A 353 -0.85 6.56 14.80
N ASN A 354 -1.47 5.42 15.12
CA ASN A 354 -2.49 4.77 14.26
C ASN A 354 -1.97 4.51 12.82
N LYS A 355 -0.79 3.90 12.72
CA LYS A 355 -0.05 3.70 11.47
C LYS A 355 -0.17 2.26 11.01
N VAL A 356 -0.03 2.05 9.71
CA VAL A 356 0.07 0.71 9.13
C VAL A 356 1.48 0.21 9.34
N CYS A 357 1.66 -0.87 10.09
CA CYS A 357 2.97 -1.53 10.26
C CYS A 357 3.16 -2.70 9.29
N LYS A 358 2.06 -3.31 8.81
CA LYS A 358 2.15 -4.39 7.82
C LYS A 358 0.91 -4.50 6.95
N THR A 359 1.12 -4.90 5.70
CA THR A 359 0.06 -5.29 4.77
C THR A 359 0.39 -6.59 4.07
N VAL A 360 -0.59 -7.49 4.04
CA VAL A 360 -0.49 -8.76 3.32
C VAL A 360 -1.69 -8.90 2.40
N VAL A 361 -1.44 -9.20 1.12
CA VAL A 361 -2.48 -9.40 0.11
C VAL A 361 -2.45 -10.84 -0.37
N LYS A 362 -3.61 -11.48 -0.39
CA LYS A 362 -3.76 -12.86 -0.87
C LYS A 362 -4.60 -12.87 -2.14
N HIS A 363 -4.14 -13.62 -3.14
CA HIS A 363 -4.85 -13.89 -4.39
C HIS A 363 -4.95 -15.40 -4.62
N ARG A 364 -6.15 -15.85 -4.97
CA ARG A 364 -6.44 -17.25 -5.33
C ARG A 364 -6.19 -17.56 -6.80
N THR A 365 -6.08 -16.54 -7.63
CA THR A 365 -5.90 -16.66 -9.08
C THR A 365 -5.05 -15.50 -9.61
N CYS A 366 -4.43 -15.71 -10.76
CA CYS A 366 -3.72 -14.68 -11.52
C CYS A 366 -4.29 -14.66 -12.95
N ALA A 367 -4.61 -13.47 -13.46
CA ALA A 367 -5.23 -13.28 -14.77
C ALA A 367 -4.33 -13.80 -15.90
N THR A 368 -3.01 -13.55 -15.82
CA THR A 368 -2.02 -14.03 -16.78
C THR A 368 -1.98 -15.56 -16.81
N CYS A 369 -1.87 -16.20 -15.64
CA CYS A 369 -1.92 -17.66 -15.52
C CYS A 369 -3.23 -18.25 -16.08
N LYS A 370 -4.37 -17.64 -15.76
CA LYS A 370 -5.69 -18.07 -16.21
C LYS A 370 -5.84 -17.94 -17.73
N TRP A 371 -5.36 -16.84 -18.31
CA TRP A 371 -5.36 -16.64 -19.76
C TRP A 371 -4.49 -17.68 -20.46
N TRP A 372 -3.29 -17.96 -19.96
CA TRP A 372 -2.40 -18.98 -20.53
C TRP A 372 -3.01 -20.37 -20.47
N ARG A 373 -3.58 -20.76 -19.33
CA ARG A 373 -4.25 -22.05 -19.18
C ARG A 373 -5.41 -22.23 -20.15
N ARG A 374 -6.18 -21.16 -20.41
CA ARG A 374 -7.34 -21.17 -21.31
C ARG A 374 -6.96 -21.17 -22.79
N ASN A 375 -5.98 -20.35 -23.18
CA ASN A 375 -5.68 -20.10 -24.60
C ASN A 375 -4.49 -20.93 -25.11
N ARG A 376 -3.66 -21.49 -24.21
CA ARG A 376 -2.48 -22.29 -24.55
C ARG A 376 -2.35 -23.48 -23.60
N PRO A 377 -3.31 -24.42 -23.59
CA PRO A 377 -3.28 -25.58 -22.72
C PRO A 377 -1.99 -26.39 -22.95
N GLY A 378 -1.42 -26.94 -21.87
CA GLY A 378 -0.17 -27.70 -21.91
C GLY A 378 1.13 -26.87 -21.98
N ARG A 379 1.06 -25.56 -22.24
CA ARG A 379 2.24 -24.68 -22.22
C ARG A 379 2.32 -23.91 -20.90
N LYS A 380 3.53 -23.87 -20.31
CA LYS A 380 3.79 -23.04 -19.13
C LYS A 380 3.60 -21.54 -19.49
N PRO A 381 2.99 -20.74 -18.59
CA PRO A 381 2.90 -19.30 -18.77
C PRO A 381 4.28 -18.68 -19.01
N LYS A 382 4.36 -17.65 -19.85
CA LYS A 382 5.58 -16.83 -19.93
C LYS A 382 5.94 -16.29 -18.53
N PRO A 383 7.23 -16.11 -18.21
CA PRO A 383 7.67 -15.45 -16.98
C PRO A 383 6.94 -14.12 -16.80
N HIS A 384 6.34 -13.93 -15.63
CA HIS A 384 5.62 -12.72 -15.23
C HIS A 384 5.57 -12.66 -13.70
N ARG A 385 5.26 -11.48 -13.15
CA ARG A 385 4.98 -11.30 -11.72
C ARG A 385 3.64 -11.98 -11.38
N CYS A 386 3.70 -13.23 -10.95
CA CYS A 386 2.51 -14.00 -10.64
C CYS A 386 1.97 -13.60 -9.25
N VAL A 387 0.78 -13.01 -9.19
CA VAL A 387 0.13 -12.64 -7.92
C VAL A 387 -0.49 -13.82 -7.18
N TRP A 388 -0.64 -14.98 -7.82
CA TRP A 388 -1.28 -16.15 -7.21
C TRP A 388 -0.43 -16.72 -6.08
N ASN A 389 -0.83 -16.45 -4.83
CA ASN A 389 -0.10 -16.82 -3.61
C ASN A 389 -0.97 -17.55 -2.56
N HIS A 390 -2.24 -17.85 -2.87
CA HIS A 390 -3.15 -18.59 -1.99
C HIS A 390 -3.70 -19.85 -2.65
N ARG A 391 -3.71 -20.96 -1.91
CA ARG A 391 -4.34 -22.23 -2.33
C ARG A 391 -5.47 -22.60 -1.36
N GLY A 392 -6.55 -23.17 -1.90
CA GLY A 392 -7.71 -23.60 -1.11
C GLY A 392 -8.83 -22.57 -1.03
N SER A 393 -9.65 -22.68 0.02
CA SER A 393 -10.84 -21.86 0.25
C SER A 393 -10.47 -20.42 0.61
N ALA A 394 -11.34 -19.46 0.25
CA ALA A 394 -11.17 -18.08 0.67
C ALA A 394 -11.17 -17.98 2.20
N ARG A 395 -11.97 -18.78 2.92
CA ARG A 395 -12.02 -18.78 4.40
C ARG A 395 -10.66 -18.87 5.11
N LEU A 396 -9.64 -19.44 4.44
CA LEU A 396 -8.30 -19.59 5.00
C LEU A 396 -7.41 -18.35 4.82
N MET A 397 -7.70 -17.47 3.85
CA MET A 397 -6.83 -16.34 3.50
C MET A 397 -6.63 -15.38 4.67
N GLU A 398 -7.67 -15.16 5.49
CA GLU A 398 -7.57 -14.32 6.69
C GLU A 398 -6.52 -14.85 7.66
N SER A 399 -6.66 -16.12 8.04
CA SER A 399 -5.73 -16.76 8.98
C SER A 399 -4.32 -16.90 8.41
N GLN A 400 -4.18 -17.17 7.11
CA GLN A 400 -2.88 -17.28 6.45
C GLN A 400 -2.19 -15.93 6.24
N ALA A 401 -2.95 -14.89 5.88
CA ALA A 401 -2.42 -13.54 5.76
C ALA A 401 -1.99 -12.98 7.12
N GLY A 402 -2.78 -13.23 8.17
CA GLY A 402 -2.40 -12.85 9.53
C GLY A 402 -1.14 -13.58 10.01
N LEU A 403 -1.02 -14.88 9.73
CA LEU A 403 0.17 -15.67 10.07
C LEU A 403 1.43 -15.15 9.36
N GLU A 404 1.34 -14.89 8.06
CA GLU A 404 2.43 -14.31 7.27
C GLU A 404 2.83 -12.93 7.80
N ALA A 405 1.85 -12.08 8.12
CA ALA A 405 2.13 -10.77 8.70
C ALA A 405 2.84 -10.86 10.06
N VAL A 406 2.44 -11.80 10.93
CA VAL A 406 3.12 -12.01 12.22
C VAL A 406 4.55 -12.52 12.03
N ARG A 407 4.75 -13.49 11.12
CA ARG A 407 6.08 -14.01 10.80
C ARG A 407 7.01 -12.91 10.32
N GLU A 408 6.57 -12.12 9.35
CA GLU A 408 7.39 -11.03 8.80
C GLU A 408 7.67 -9.93 9.83
N MET A 409 6.74 -9.64 10.75
CA MET A 409 6.98 -8.68 11.83
C MET A 409 8.04 -9.18 12.83
N MET A 410 8.09 -10.49 13.08
CA MET A 410 9.16 -11.11 13.89
C MET A 410 10.51 -11.01 13.18
N GLU A 411 10.56 -11.32 11.90
CA GLU A 411 11.78 -11.21 11.06
C GLU A 411 12.29 -9.76 10.98
N GLN A 412 11.39 -8.77 10.98
CA GLN A 412 11.70 -7.34 11.00
C GLN A 412 12.12 -6.80 12.38
N GLY A 413 12.22 -7.65 13.42
CA GLY A 413 12.61 -7.24 14.78
C GLY A 413 11.53 -6.47 15.54
N THR A 414 10.27 -6.54 15.12
CA THR A 414 9.12 -5.88 15.78
C THR A 414 8.06 -6.89 16.21
N PRO A 415 8.39 -7.83 17.12
CA PRO A 415 7.50 -8.92 17.50
C PRO A 415 6.17 -8.42 18.07
N ILE A 416 5.11 -9.20 17.85
CA ILE A 416 3.75 -8.90 18.31
C ILE A 416 3.44 -9.74 19.54
N LYS A 417 3.08 -9.09 20.64
CA LYS A 417 2.63 -9.74 21.88
C LYS A 417 1.11 -9.83 21.97
N THR A 418 0.42 -8.82 21.47
CA THR A 418 -1.04 -8.74 21.55
C THR A 418 -1.66 -8.40 20.19
N ILE A 419 -2.70 -9.14 19.79
CA ILE A 419 -3.53 -8.84 18.62
C ILE A 419 -4.94 -8.46 19.07
N GLU A 420 -5.38 -7.27 18.66
CA GLU A 420 -6.75 -6.78 18.83
C GLU A 420 -7.57 -7.06 17.56
N GLY A 421 -8.73 -7.70 17.70
CA GLY A 421 -9.55 -8.02 16.53
C GLY A 421 -10.82 -8.80 16.84
N ASP A 422 -11.45 -9.30 15.78
CA ASP A 422 -12.67 -10.10 15.87
C ASP A 422 -12.46 -11.40 16.65
N GLY A 423 -13.54 -12.02 17.13
CA GLY A 423 -13.49 -13.20 18.00
C GLY A 423 -12.97 -14.50 17.36
N ASP A 424 -12.61 -14.50 16.09
CA ASP A 424 -12.25 -15.72 15.34
C ASP A 424 -10.88 -16.28 15.74
N ASN A 425 -10.88 -17.45 16.39
CA ASN A 425 -9.68 -18.05 16.97
C ASN A 425 -8.82 -18.84 15.97
N THR A 426 -9.22 -18.90 14.70
CA THR A 426 -8.51 -19.63 13.65
C THR A 426 -7.08 -19.11 13.43
N LEU A 427 -6.89 -17.78 13.48
CA LEU A 427 -5.57 -17.15 13.40
C LEU A 427 -4.69 -17.55 14.60
N MET A 428 -5.22 -17.46 15.82
CA MET A 428 -4.44 -17.78 17.03
C MET A 428 -4.04 -19.25 17.09
N ALA A 429 -4.95 -20.15 16.69
CA ALA A 429 -4.66 -21.57 16.62
C ALA A 429 -3.49 -21.86 15.65
N ARG A 430 -3.49 -21.21 14.48
CA ARG A 430 -2.39 -21.34 13.50
C ARG A 430 -1.08 -20.75 13.97
N ILE A 431 -1.10 -19.59 14.62
CA ILE A 431 0.11 -18.97 15.16
C ILE A 431 0.77 -19.92 16.17
N ARG A 432 -0.02 -20.54 17.06
CA ARG A 432 0.50 -21.52 18.02
C ARG A 432 1.05 -22.76 17.33
N SER A 433 0.35 -23.32 16.34
CA SER A 433 0.78 -24.56 15.69
C SER A 433 1.95 -24.38 14.71
N GLU A 434 1.99 -23.27 13.98
CA GLU A 434 2.96 -23.06 12.88
C GLU A 434 4.15 -22.17 13.29
N LEU A 435 4.02 -21.27 14.26
CA LEU A 435 5.12 -20.42 14.75
C LEU A 435 5.56 -20.77 16.18
N GLY A 436 4.78 -21.52 16.95
CA GLY A 436 5.09 -21.85 18.33
C GLY A 436 5.11 -20.63 19.27
N VAL A 437 4.44 -19.54 18.91
CA VAL A 437 4.38 -18.29 19.69
C VAL A 437 3.03 -18.16 20.37
N ASN A 438 3.02 -17.71 21.63
CA ASN A 438 1.78 -17.45 22.36
C ASN A 438 1.40 -15.96 22.29
N ILE A 439 0.58 -15.59 21.32
CA ILE A 439 0.09 -14.22 21.18
C ILE A 439 -1.21 -14.04 21.98
N LYS A 440 -1.26 -13.00 22.82
CA LYS A 440 -2.48 -12.63 23.55
C LYS A 440 -3.49 -12.03 22.58
N LYS A 441 -4.73 -12.52 22.63
CA LYS A 441 -5.83 -11.94 21.84
C LYS A 441 -6.71 -11.05 22.70
N LYS A 442 -6.98 -9.83 22.23
CA LYS A 442 -7.98 -8.93 22.80
C LYS A 442 -9.17 -8.80 21.85
N LEU A 443 -10.37 -8.98 22.37
CA LEU A 443 -11.58 -8.87 21.56
C LEU A 443 -11.87 -7.41 21.22
N ASP A 444 -12.26 -7.15 19.98
CA ASP A 444 -12.76 -5.84 19.60
C ASP A 444 -14.06 -5.50 20.34
N LYS A 445 -14.08 -4.31 20.95
CA LYS A 445 -15.22 -3.83 21.73
C LYS A 445 -16.50 -3.71 20.90
N ASN A 446 -16.41 -3.19 19.68
CA ASN A 446 -17.59 -2.97 18.84
C ASN A 446 -18.18 -4.30 18.37
N HIS A 447 -17.32 -5.24 17.98
CA HIS A 447 -17.67 -6.58 17.56
C HIS A 447 -18.27 -7.39 18.71
N SER A 448 -17.68 -7.29 19.91
CA SER A 448 -18.22 -7.89 21.14
C SER A 448 -19.65 -7.42 21.41
N VAL A 449 -19.89 -6.11 21.35
CA VAL A 449 -21.25 -5.55 21.51
C VAL A 449 -22.17 -5.99 20.37
N LYS A 450 -21.69 -6.02 19.13
CA LYS A 450 -22.49 -6.42 17.96
C LYS A 450 -22.97 -7.87 18.08
N ASN A 451 -22.13 -8.77 18.59
CA ASN A 451 -22.50 -10.17 18.83
C ASN A 451 -23.57 -10.30 19.92
N ILE A 452 -23.50 -9.49 20.98
CA ILE A 452 -24.52 -9.45 22.04
C ILE A 452 -25.84 -8.88 21.49
N VAL A 453 -25.77 -7.81 20.70
CA VAL A 453 -26.94 -7.20 20.05
C VAL A 453 -27.58 -8.14 19.05
N LYS A 454 -26.80 -8.96 18.33
CA LYS A 454 -27.33 -10.00 17.44
C LYS A 454 -28.18 -11.01 18.22
N LYS A 455 -27.72 -11.49 19.37
CA LYS A 455 -28.50 -12.38 20.25
C LYS A 455 -29.82 -11.74 20.71
N LEU A 456 -29.81 -10.43 21.00
CA LEU A 456 -31.04 -9.69 21.35
C LEU A 456 -32.03 -9.62 20.18
N TYR A 457 -31.55 -9.42 18.96
CA TYR A 457 -32.40 -9.45 17.77
C TYR A 457 -32.91 -10.86 17.44
N ASP A 458 -32.11 -11.89 17.69
CA ASP A 458 -32.54 -13.28 17.52
C ASP A 458 -33.64 -13.63 18.53
N LEU A 459 -33.52 -13.18 19.79
CA LEU A 459 -34.58 -13.30 20.80
C LEU A 459 -35.87 -12.59 20.37
N GLN A 460 -35.76 -11.36 19.85
CA GLN A 460 -36.90 -10.60 19.33
C GLN A 460 -37.62 -11.33 18.18
N LYS A 461 -36.87 -11.97 17.28
CA LYS A 461 -37.43 -12.69 16.12
C LYS A 461 -38.09 -14.01 16.52
N ASN A 462 -37.43 -14.77 17.40
CA ASN A 462 -37.86 -16.12 17.76
C ASN A 462 -39.01 -16.13 18.77
N GLN A 463 -39.15 -15.07 19.58
CA GLN A 463 -40.20 -14.98 20.59
C GLN A 463 -40.97 -13.65 20.48
N LYS A 464 -41.84 -13.59 19.48
CA LYS A 464 -42.69 -12.40 19.20
C LYS A 464 -43.59 -12.04 20.39
N ASP A 465 -43.97 -13.02 21.19
CA ASP A 465 -44.88 -12.86 22.35
C ASP A 465 -44.26 -12.02 23.48
N LEU A 466 -42.92 -11.97 23.57
CA LEU A 466 -42.20 -11.18 24.56
C LEU A 466 -42.25 -9.66 24.28
N LYS A 467 -42.68 -9.25 23.08
CA LYS A 467 -42.79 -7.84 22.65
C LYS A 467 -41.51 -7.01 22.89
N LEU A 468 -40.33 -7.60 22.71
CA LEU A 468 -39.06 -6.88 22.78
C LEU A 468 -38.98 -5.87 21.62
N THR A 469 -39.04 -4.57 21.91
CA THR A 469 -39.07 -3.54 20.86
C THR A 469 -37.67 -3.13 20.38
N ASN A 470 -37.57 -2.65 19.15
CA ASN A 470 -36.32 -2.10 18.59
C ASN A 470 -35.76 -0.93 19.43
N HIS A 471 -36.64 -0.16 20.07
CA HIS A 471 -36.23 0.93 20.96
C HIS A 471 -35.50 0.40 22.20
N VAL A 472 -36.03 -0.66 22.81
CA VAL A 472 -35.40 -1.32 23.97
C VAL A 472 -34.07 -1.95 23.58
N VAL A 473 -33.98 -2.67 22.44
CA VAL A 473 -32.69 -3.24 21.97
C VAL A 473 -31.63 -2.15 21.75
N LYS A 474 -32.01 -1.01 21.14
CA LYS A 474 -31.09 0.14 20.98
C LYS A 474 -30.65 0.72 22.32
N HIS A 475 -31.56 0.82 23.31
CA HIS A 475 -31.21 1.27 24.64
C HIS A 475 -30.21 0.32 25.31
N LEU A 476 -30.50 -0.99 25.32
CA LEU A 476 -29.61 -2.00 25.90
C LEU A 476 -28.23 -1.96 25.23
N SER A 477 -28.18 -1.83 23.90
CA SER A 477 -26.94 -1.66 23.14
C SER A 477 -26.13 -0.43 23.58
N LYS A 478 -26.78 0.70 23.83
CA LYS A 478 -26.09 1.92 24.30
C LYS A 478 -25.57 1.74 25.73
N THR A 479 -26.36 1.14 26.60
CA THR A 479 -26.00 0.96 28.01
C THR A 479 -24.84 -0.03 28.17
N ILE A 480 -24.85 -1.15 27.44
CA ILE A 480 -23.73 -2.12 27.49
C ILE A 480 -22.42 -1.52 26.95
N LYS A 481 -22.49 -0.71 25.88
CA LYS A 481 -21.31 0.03 25.38
C LYS A 481 -20.72 0.94 26.45
N TYR A 482 -21.57 1.59 27.23
CA TYR A 482 -21.16 2.47 28.32
C TYR A 482 -20.54 1.69 29.48
N ILE A 483 -21.14 0.57 29.89
CA ILE A 483 -20.60 -0.32 30.92
C ILE A 483 -19.20 -0.80 30.51
N PHE A 484 -19.04 -1.35 29.30
CA PHE A 484 -17.72 -1.75 28.81
C PHE A 484 -16.74 -0.57 28.76
N ALA A 485 -17.17 0.62 28.34
CA ALA A 485 -16.28 1.79 28.28
C ALA A 485 -15.76 2.25 29.65
N LYS A 486 -16.59 2.15 30.70
CA LYS A 486 -16.29 2.74 32.02
C LYS A 486 -15.61 1.78 32.98
N ASN A 487 -15.55 0.49 32.66
CA ASN A 487 -15.00 -0.54 33.51
C ASN A 487 -13.80 -1.28 32.87
N GLN A 488 -13.11 -0.66 31.89
CA GLN A 488 -11.86 -1.24 31.35
C GLN A 488 -10.78 -1.32 32.44
N GLY A 489 -10.06 -2.43 32.49
CA GLY A 489 -9.06 -2.74 33.50
C GLY A 489 -9.63 -3.10 34.88
N GLN A 490 -10.95 -3.18 35.05
CA GLN A 490 -11.61 -3.42 36.35
C GLN A 490 -12.61 -4.58 36.26
N PRO A 491 -12.15 -5.85 36.33
CA PRO A 491 -13.01 -7.02 36.11
C PRO A 491 -14.13 -7.14 37.14
N GLU A 492 -13.84 -6.92 38.43
CA GLU A 492 -14.84 -7.03 39.50
C GLU A 492 -15.92 -5.95 39.40
N ALA A 493 -15.51 -4.70 39.13
CA ALA A 493 -16.44 -3.60 38.93
C ALA A 493 -17.31 -3.81 37.68
N LEU A 494 -16.73 -4.38 36.61
CA LEU A 494 -17.48 -4.75 35.41
C LEU A 494 -18.52 -5.83 35.72
N GLN A 495 -18.14 -6.88 36.46
CA GLN A 495 -19.04 -7.96 36.84
C GLN A 495 -20.23 -7.44 37.65
N ARG A 496 -19.97 -6.59 38.67
CA ARG A 496 -21.03 -5.96 39.48
C ARG A 496 -21.97 -5.10 38.64
N ASN A 497 -21.43 -4.29 37.73
CA ASN A 497 -22.24 -3.44 36.84
C ASN A 497 -23.06 -4.26 35.82
N LEU A 498 -22.51 -5.35 35.28
CA LEU A 498 -23.24 -6.25 34.39
C LEU A 498 -24.34 -7.02 35.15
N ALA A 499 -24.08 -7.46 36.38
CA ALA A 499 -25.08 -8.12 37.22
C ALA A 499 -26.25 -7.19 37.59
N ALA A 500 -25.99 -5.89 37.77
CA ALA A 500 -27.01 -4.88 37.99
C ALA A 500 -27.74 -4.43 36.71
N PHE A 501 -27.21 -4.75 35.52
CA PHE A 501 -27.66 -4.16 34.27
C PHE A 501 -29.11 -4.49 33.93
N ILE A 502 -29.48 -5.78 33.95
CA ILE A 502 -30.85 -6.22 33.63
C ILE A 502 -31.83 -5.87 34.74
N PRO A 503 -31.58 -6.19 36.03
CA PRO A 503 -32.47 -5.79 37.13
C PRO A 503 -32.80 -4.30 37.12
N HIS A 504 -31.82 -3.45 36.81
CA HIS A 504 -32.03 -2.01 36.66
C HIS A 504 -33.12 -1.67 35.64
N GLN A 505 -33.19 -2.36 34.49
CA GLN A 505 -34.19 -2.05 33.46
C GLN A 505 -35.62 -2.38 33.88
N PHE A 506 -35.78 -3.26 34.88
CA PHE A 506 -37.07 -3.67 35.46
C PHE A 506 -37.38 -2.94 36.77
N GLY A 507 -36.58 -1.94 37.15
CA GLY A 507 -36.79 -1.11 38.34
C GLY A 507 -36.18 -1.65 39.63
N ASP A 508 -35.46 -2.77 39.58
CA ASP A 508 -34.67 -3.25 40.72
C ASP A 508 -33.31 -2.53 40.76
N HIS A 509 -33.13 -1.71 41.79
CA HIS A 509 -31.92 -0.93 42.01
C HIS A 509 -31.05 -1.46 43.14
N SER A 510 -31.36 -2.63 43.73
CA SER A 510 -30.62 -3.22 44.86
C SER A 510 -29.11 -3.31 44.57
N LYS A 511 -28.76 -3.94 43.44
CA LYS A 511 -27.38 -4.20 42.99
C LYS A 511 -26.70 -3.03 42.28
N CYS A 512 -27.40 -1.92 42.06
CA CYS A 512 -26.85 -0.77 41.32
C CYS A 512 -25.79 -0.01 42.12
N GLU A 513 -24.80 0.57 41.43
CA GLU A 513 -23.91 1.58 42.02
C GLU A 513 -24.45 3.00 41.79
N ALA A 514 -24.21 3.91 42.74
CA ALA A 514 -24.58 5.33 42.60
C ALA A 514 -23.93 5.97 41.37
N ARG A 515 -22.73 5.53 40.98
CA ARG A 515 -22.06 6.02 39.77
C ARG A 515 -22.82 5.69 38.47
N PHE A 516 -23.72 4.72 38.45
CA PHE A 516 -24.42 4.31 37.22
C PHE A 516 -25.95 4.45 37.32
N CYS A 517 -26.49 4.60 38.52
CA CYS A 517 -27.92 4.64 38.77
C CYS A 517 -28.38 6.00 39.31
N GLY A 518 -29.19 6.72 38.53
CA GLY A 518 -29.73 8.01 38.95
C GLY A 518 -30.66 7.92 40.16
N TYR A 519 -31.32 6.78 40.37
CA TYR A 519 -32.13 6.52 41.57
C TYR A 519 -31.28 6.56 42.84
N LYS A 520 -30.11 5.90 42.85
CA LYS A 520 -29.19 5.95 44.00
C LYS A 520 -28.47 7.30 44.16
N ARG A 521 -28.30 8.08 43.08
CA ARG A 521 -27.70 9.43 43.18
C ARG A 521 -28.62 10.46 43.81
N LYS A 522 -29.93 10.34 43.58
CA LYS A 522 -30.95 11.27 44.08
C LYS A 522 -32.06 10.49 44.78
N PRO A 523 -31.79 9.94 45.98
CA PRO A 523 -32.83 9.28 46.76
C PRO A 523 -33.95 10.29 47.04
N GLY A 524 -35.22 9.86 46.93
CA GLY A 524 -36.40 10.68 47.20
C GLY A 524 -37.02 11.39 45.98
N VAL A 525 -36.37 11.43 44.82
CA VAL A 525 -36.97 11.94 43.56
C VAL A 525 -37.48 10.77 42.73
N LYS A 526 -38.70 10.89 42.15
CA LYS A 526 -39.24 9.89 41.22
C LYS A 526 -38.26 9.65 40.06
N TYR A 527 -37.66 8.46 40.03
CA TYR A 527 -36.69 8.08 39.00
C TYR A 527 -37.41 7.78 37.68
N LEU A 528 -36.93 8.40 36.60
CA LEU A 528 -37.49 8.25 35.26
C LEU A 528 -36.47 7.56 34.36
N HIS A 529 -36.86 6.43 33.78
CA HIS A 529 -36.06 5.72 32.78
C HIS A 529 -36.15 6.43 31.42
N ARG A 530 -35.48 7.58 31.27
CA ARG A 530 -35.60 8.47 30.10
C ARG A 530 -35.46 7.77 28.73
N SER A 531 -34.74 6.67 28.67
CA SER A 531 -34.45 5.93 27.43
C SER A 531 -35.28 4.65 27.25
N LEU A 532 -36.16 4.31 28.20
CA LEU A 532 -37.15 3.25 28.05
C LEU A 532 -38.50 3.82 27.58
N PRO A 533 -39.35 3.00 26.93
CA PRO A 533 -40.71 3.39 26.59
C PRO A 533 -41.48 3.94 27.80
N TYR A 534 -42.25 5.01 27.58
CA TYR A 534 -43.06 5.67 28.63
C TYR A 534 -42.26 6.19 29.84
N LYS A 535 -40.93 6.29 29.73
CA LYS A 535 -40.02 6.69 30.82
C LYS A 535 -40.15 5.81 32.07
N ALA A 536 -40.61 4.56 31.90
CA ALA A 536 -40.94 3.62 32.97
C ALA A 536 -40.09 2.34 32.88
N PRO A 537 -39.94 1.59 33.98
CA PRO A 537 -39.28 0.29 33.96
C PRO A 537 -40.06 -0.72 33.11
N LEU A 538 -39.36 -1.70 32.56
CA LEU A 538 -39.97 -2.84 31.87
C LEU A 538 -40.73 -3.70 32.90
N LYS A 539 -41.87 -4.28 32.50
CA LYS A 539 -42.77 -5.01 33.41
C LYS A 539 -42.93 -6.50 33.11
N ASN A 540 -42.51 -6.99 31.94
CA ASN A 540 -42.73 -8.37 31.52
C ASN A 540 -41.75 -9.33 32.22
N PRO A 541 -42.20 -10.21 33.15
CA PRO A 541 -41.31 -11.09 33.90
C PRO A 541 -40.62 -12.14 33.02
N ALA A 542 -41.34 -12.70 32.05
CA ALA A 542 -40.77 -13.69 31.11
C ALA A 542 -39.65 -13.07 30.24
N LEU A 543 -39.79 -11.79 29.87
CA LEU A 543 -38.72 -11.06 29.18
C LEU A 543 -37.51 -10.85 30.10
N CYS A 544 -37.74 -10.56 31.39
CA CYS A 544 -36.66 -10.40 32.36
C CYS A 544 -35.82 -11.69 32.46
N GLU A 545 -36.46 -12.84 32.64
CA GLU A 545 -35.80 -14.14 32.75
C GLU A 545 -34.97 -14.49 31.49
N LYS A 546 -35.53 -14.24 30.30
CA LYS A 546 -34.82 -14.45 29.03
C LYS A 546 -33.63 -13.50 28.85
N LEU A 547 -33.73 -12.26 29.32
CA LEU A 547 -32.60 -11.32 29.29
C LEU A 547 -31.53 -11.69 30.32
N VAL A 548 -31.92 -12.12 31.53
CA VAL A 548 -30.97 -12.59 32.55
C VAL A 548 -30.17 -13.79 32.04
N SER A 549 -30.84 -14.83 31.51
CA SER A 549 -30.17 -16.00 30.94
C SER A 549 -29.26 -15.67 29.74
N LEU A 550 -29.63 -14.68 28.91
CA LEU A 550 -28.76 -14.21 27.82
C LEU A 550 -27.49 -13.52 28.34
N PHE A 551 -27.60 -12.78 29.45
CA PHE A 551 -26.51 -11.97 30.02
C PHE A 551 -25.65 -12.72 31.04
N GLU A 552 -26.12 -13.81 31.61
CA GLU A 552 -25.36 -14.62 32.58
C GLU A 552 -23.98 -15.07 32.04
N PRO A 553 -23.85 -15.62 30.83
CA PRO A 553 -22.53 -15.92 30.24
C PRO A 553 -21.65 -14.68 30.02
N ILE A 554 -22.26 -13.50 29.87
CA ILE A 554 -21.53 -12.24 29.67
C ILE A 554 -20.97 -11.74 31.01
N VAL A 555 -21.77 -11.86 32.08
CA VAL A 555 -21.36 -11.54 33.46
C VAL A 555 -20.24 -12.47 33.92
N GLY A 556 -20.36 -13.77 33.65
CA GLY A 556 -19.33 -14.76 33.99
C GLY A 556 -17.98 -14.53 33.30
N ASN A 557 -18.00 -13.93 32.11
CA ASN A 557 -16.79 -13.61 31.33
C ASN A 557 -16.32 -12.14 31.50
N ALA A 558 -16.66 -11.49 32.62
CA ALA A 558 -16.28 -10.10 32.87
C ALA A 558 -14.76 -9.85 32.78
N THR A 559 -13.94 -10.83 33.15
CA THR A 559 -12.47 -10.75 33.01
C THR A 559 -12.05 -10.45 31.58
N VAL A 560 -12.60 -11.17 30.60
CA VAL A 560 -12.32 -10.96 29.17
C VAL A 560 -12.86 -9.60 28.68
N TYR A 561 -14.07 -9.23 29.08
CA TYR A 561 -14.68 -7.96 28.65
C TYR A 561 -14.09 -6.72 29.34
N SER A 562 -13.28 -6.90 30.38
CA SER A 562 -12.55 -5.82 31.05
C SER A 562 -11.27 -5.42 30.32
N ASP A 563 -10.77 -6.25 29.39
CA ASP A 563 -9.54 -6.01 28.61
C ASP A 563 -9.82 -6.03 27.10
N LEU A 564 -10.73 -5.17 26.65
CA LEU A 564 -11.15 -5.09 25.25
C LEU A 564 -10.22 -4.19 24.43
N GLY A 565 -9.94 -4.62 23.20
CA GLY A 565 -9.20 -3.86 22.20
C GLY A 565 -10.11 -3.06 21.25
N SER A 566 -9.52 -2.44 20.24
CA SER A 566 -10.24 -1.76 19.17
C SER A 566 -9.62 -1.98 17.79
N SER A 567 -10.39 -2.56 16.86
CA SER A 567 -10.04 -2.69 15.44
C SER A 567 -10.49 -1.49 14.59
N GLN A 568 -10.89 -0.38 15.21
CA GLN A 568 -11.42 0.80 14.52
C GLN A 568 -10.42 1.41 13.53
N ALA A 569 -9.12 1.27 13.81
CA ALA A 569 -8.03 1.63 12.92
C ALA A 569 -8.07 0.84 11.60
N CYS A 570 -8.27 -0.48 11.68
CA CYS A 570 -8.42 -1.31 10.50
C CYS A 570 -9.70 -0.97 9.72
N GLU A 571 -10.82 -0.66 10.38
CA GLU A 571 -12.01 -0.19 9.66
C GLU A 571 -11.74 1.11 8.88
N ALA A 572 -10.96 2.03 9.45
CA ALA A 572 -10.56 3.25 8.77
C ALA A 572 -9.62 2.96 7.59
N ALA A 573 -8.66 2.04 7.76
CA ALA A 573 -7.77 1.59 6.69
C ALA A 573 -8.54 0.90 5.56
N HIS A 574 -9.50 0.02 5.88
CA HIS A 574 -10.38 -0.62 4.92
C HIS A 574 -11.25 0.39 4.17
N ARG A 575 -11.76 1.43 4.85
CA ARG A 575 -12.45 2.54 4.17
C ARG A 575 -11.53 3.26 3.19
N ALA A 576 -10.30 3.59 3.59
CA ALA A 576 -9.32 4.21 2.71
C ALA A 576 -8.95 3.29 1.53
N ALA A 577 -8.83 1.99 1.74
CA ALA A 577 -8.59 1.00 0.70
C ALA A 577 -9.76 0.96 -0.29
N THR A 578 -11.02 1.04 0.17
CA THR A 578 -12.18 1.10 -0.73
C THR A 578 -12.26 2.37 -1.57
N LEU A 579 -11.60 3.46 -1.16
CA LEU A 579 -11.47 4.64 -2.01
C LEU A 579 -10.49 4.38 -3.17
N ARG A 580 -9.41 3.61 -2.98
CA ARG A 580 -8.43 3.34 -4.06
C ARG A 580 -8.76 2.09 -4.89
N ALA A 581 -9.37 1.11 -4.25
CA ALA A 581 -9.85 -0.14 -4.82
C ALA A 581 -11.33 -0.36 -4.42
N PRO A 582 -12.28 0.37 -5.04
CA PRO A 582 -13.71 0.18 -4.78
C PRO A 582 -14.16 -1.25 -5.08
N LYS A 583 -15.00 -1.82 -4.21
CA LYS A 583 -15.47 -3.23 -4.32
C LYS A 583 -16.29 -3.52 -5.57
N HIS A 584 -16.87 -2.50 -6.19
CA HIS A 584 -17.62 -2.64 -7.44
C HIS A 584 -16.70 -2.73 -8.68
N LEU A 585 -15.40 -2.47 -8.51
CA LEU A 585 -14.37 -2.56 -9.55
C LEU A 585 -13.46 -3.75 -9.26
N HIS A 586 -13.10 -4.50 -10.30
CA HIS A 586 -12.26 -5.69 -10.18
C HIS A 586 -10.79 -5.32 -10.41
N TYR A 587 -10.01 -5.23 -9.34
CA TYR A 587 -8.54 -5.11 -9.39
C TYR A 587 -7.80 -6.42 -9.09
N GLY A 588 -8.53 -7.40 -8.55
CA GLY A 588 -7.95 -8.69 -8.19
C GLY A 588 -7.41 -9.47 -9.39
N GLU A 589 -6.63 -10.51 -9.11
CA GLU A 589 -5.94 -11.33 -10.13
C GLU A 589 -4.83 -10.58 -10.90
N SER A 590 -4.46 -9.36 -10.47
CA SER A 590 -3.36 -8.56 -11.00
C SER A 590 -2.69 -7.75 -9.89
N GLU A 591 -1.47 -7.30 -10.18
CA GLU A 591 -0.61 -6.47 -9.31
C GLU A 591 -1.27 -5.11 -8.99
N SER A 592 -2.24 -4.67 -9.80
CA SER A 592 -2.95 -3.40 -9.58
C SER A 592 -3.68 -3.36 -8.23
N LEU A 593 -4.14 -4.50 -7.70
CA LEU A 593 -4.70 -4.54 -6.36
C LEU A 593 -3.62 -4.29 -5.29
N ASP A 594 -2.46 -4.92 -5.45
CA ASP A 594 -1.36 -4.83 -4.50
C ASP A 594 -0.85 -3.39 -4.42
N TYR A 595 -0.58 -2.78 -5.58
CA TYR A 595 -0.17 -1.38 -5.66
C TYR A 595 -1.18 -0.41 -5.01
N ARG A 596 -2.49 -0.68 -5.14
CA ARG A 596 -3.54 0.16 -4.52
C ARG A 596 -3.57 0.02 -3.00
N LEU A 597 -3.34 -1.18 -2.49
CA LEU A 597 -3.28 -1.44 -1.06
C LEU A 597 -1.99 -0.88 -0.46
N LYS A 598 -0.85 -1.00 -1.16
CA LYS A 598 0.41 -0.36 -0.78
C LYS A 598 0.32 1.18 -0.83
N ALA A 599 -0.28 1.76 -1.87
CA ALA A 599 -0.61 3.19 -1.93
C ALA A 599 -1.52 3.63 -0.77
N THR A 600 -2.44 2.76 -0.35
CA THR A 600 -3.30 3.03 0.82
C THR A 600 -2.45 3.07 2.10
N ALA A 601 -1.54 2.10 2.29
CA ALA A 601 -0.66 2.05 3.44
C ALA A 601 0.28 3.26 3.50
N ALA A 602 0.97 3.57 2.40
CA ALA A 602 1.82 4.76 2.28
C ALA A 602 1.04 6.04 2.60
N CYS A 603 -0.20 6.17 2.09
CA CYS A 603 -1.01 7.34 2.37
C CYS A 603 -1.47 7.46 3.82
N ILE A 604 -1.77 6.36 4.50
CA ILE A 604 -2.11 6.38 5.94
C ILE A 604 -0.87 6.79 6.77
N ASN A 605 0.30 6.34 6.35
CA ASN A 605 1.54 6.58 7.08
C ASN A 605 2.08 8.01 6.86
N GLU A 606 2.18 8.44 5.60
CA GLU A 606 2.88 9.68 5.20
C GLU A 606 1.95 10.75 4.63
N GLY A 607 0.65 10.48 4.49
CA GLY A 607 -0.29 11.43 3.89
C GLY A 607 -0.18 11.45 2.36
N ARG A 608 -0.24 12.63 1.72
CA ARG A 608 -0.14 12.73 0.25
C ARG A 608 1.30 12.96 -0.25
N SER A 609 2.25 13.24 0.64
CA SER A 609 3.64 13.54 0.28
C SER A 609 4.36 12.34 -0.33
N TYR A 610 3.91 11.12 -0.05
CA TYR A 610 4.48 9.92 -0.70
C TYR A 610 4.45 10.01 -2.24
N LEU A 611 3.49 10.70 -2.86
CA LEU A 611 3.46 10.85 -4.31
C LEU A 611 4.63 11.67 -4.89
N SER A 612 5.17 12.60 -4.11
CA SER A 612 6.38 13.33 -4.48
C SER A 612 7.64 12.53 -4.20
N GLU A 613 7.66 11.81 -3.08
CA GLU A 613 8.85 11.11 -2.54
C GLU A 613 9.09 9.72 -3.18
N VAL A 614 8.08 9.12 -3.83
CA VAL A 614 8.20 7.82 -4.51
C VAL A 614 9.32 7.78 -5.55
N ASN A 615 9.71 8.93 -6.12
CA ASN A 615 10.80 9.01 -7.07
C ASN A 615 12.18 9.25 -6.43
N ASP A 616 12.22 9.61 -5.16
CA ASP A 616 13.43 9.97 -4.40
C ASP A 616 13.92 8.79 -3.53
N SER A 617 13.25 7.64 -3.63
CA SER A 617 13.47 6.42 -2.83
C SER A 617 14.48 5.48 -3.44
#